data_AF-A0A1H1KPD0-F1
#
_entry.id   AF-A0A1H1KPD0-F1
#
_cell.length_a   1.000
_cell.length_b   1.000
_cell.length_c   1.000
_cell.angle_alpha   90.00
_cell.angle_beta   90.00
_cell.angle_gamma   90.00
#
_symmetry.space_group_name_H-M   'P 1'
#
loop_
_entity.id
_entity.type
_entity.pdbx_description
1 polymer ?
#
loop_
_entity_poly.entity_id
_entity_poly.type
_entity_poly.pdbx_seq_one_letter_code
_entity_poly.pdbx_strand_id
1 'polypeptide(L)'
;MRTGTRGDEGVATKGFDMLMRTAGKAAARLAKDHAPDIATKTPVVTMLDPIELGALNVWIADQPDPKPSRPKAMRRPLAEALIR
;
A
#
# COMPACT_ATOMS: atom_id res chain seq x y z
N MET A 1 2.43 -12.61 -58.69
CA MET A 1 3.33 -12.97 -57.57
C MET A 1 3.11 -11.96 -56.44
N ARG A 2 2.74 -12.43 -55.24
CA ARG A 2 2.48 -11.62 -54.02
C ARG A 2 3.76 -11.40 -53.20
N THR A 3 3.63 -10.50 -52.22
CA THR A 3 4.40 -10.28 -50.96
C THR A 3 5.35 -9.07 -51.01
N GLY A 4 5.43 -8.20 -50.01
CA GLY A 4 4.79 -8.12 -48.69
C GLY A 4 5.39 -6.94 -47.91
N THR A 5 4.56 -6.23 -47.17
CA THR A 5 4.84 -4.96 -46.46
C THR A 5 5.75 -5.13 -45.23
N ARG A 6 6.91 -4.46 -45.23
CA ARG A 6 7.91 -4.41 -44.14
C ARG A 6 7.72 -3.17 -43.25
N GLY A 7 6.59 -3.06 -42.55
CA GLY A 7 6.27 -1.85 -41.77
C GLY A 7 5.60 -2.03 -40.41
N ASP A 8 5.15 -3.24 -40.04
CA ASP A 8 4.15 -3.41 -38.97
C ASP A 8 4.74 -3.84 -37.60
N GLU A 9 5.92 -4.46 -37.57
CA GLU A 9 6.52 -5.02 -36.34
C GLU A 9 7.04 -3.95 -35.36
N GLY A 10 7.39 -2.75 -35.85
CA GLY A 10 7.92 -1.66 -35.04
C GLY A 10 6.86 -0.83 -34.30
N VAL A 11 5.59 -0.92 -34.71
CA VAL A 11 4.49 -0.13 -34.13
C VAL A 11 3.88 -0.83 -32.92
N ALA A 12 3.72 -2.16 -32.99
CA ALA A 12 3.20 -2.98 -31.89
C ALA A 12 4.07 -2.87 -30.62
N THR A 13 5.39 -2.89 -30.79
CA THR A 13 6.36 -2.79 -29.68
C THR A 13 6.27 -1.43 -28.96
N LYS A 14 6.12 -0.33 -29.72
CA LYS A 14 5.97 1.03 -29.16
C LYS A 14 4.66 1.20 -28.39
N GLY A 15 3.57 0.62 -28.88
CA GLY A 15 2.28 0.65 -28.20
C GLY A 15 2.33 -0.08 -26.85
N PHE A 16 2.98 -1.24 -26.82
CA PHE A 16 3.20 -2.01 -25.60
C PHE A 16 4.10 -1.27 -24.60
N ASP A 17 5.20 -0.66 -25.05
CA ASP A 17 6.10 0.12 -24.20
C ASP A 17 5.40 1.31 -23.55
N MET A 18 4.55 2.01 -24.32
CA MET A 18 3.76 3.12 -23.81
C MET A 18 2.72 2.66 -22.78
N LEU A 19 2.07 1.52 -23.02
CA LEU A 19 1.17 0.88 -22.06
C LEU A 19 1.89 0.51 -20.76
N MET A 20 3.04 -0.17 -20.85
CA MET A 20 3.81 -0.60 -19.69
C MET A 20 4.34 0.58 -18.87
N ARG A 21 4.78 1.66 -19.54
CA ARG A 21 5.18 2.90 -18.86
C ARG A 21 4.01 3.57 -18.14
N THR A 22 2.83 3.53 -18.74
CA THR A 22 1.61 4.12 -18.15
C THR A 22 1.13 3.30 -16.95
N ALA A 23 1.13 1.97 -17.07
CA ALA A 23 0.83 1.04 -15.98
C ALA A 23 1.82 1.21 -14.82
N GLY A 24 3.12 1.30 -15.10
CA GLY A 24 4.14 1.55 -14.09
C GLY A 24 3.96 2.90 -13.39
N LYS A 25 3.59 3.96 -14.11
CA LYS A 25 3.29 5.28 -13.52
C LYS A 25 2.03 5.25 -12.65
N ALA A 26 1.02 4.48 -13.03
CA ALA A 26 -0.19 4.29 -12.22
C ALA A 26 0.11 3.50 -10.93
N ALA A 27 0.87 2.41 -11.05
CA ALA A 27 1.33 1.62 -9.89
C ALA A 27 2.18 2.45 -8.93
N ALA A 28 3.09 3.30 -9.43
CA ALA A 28 3.91 4.18 -8.61
C ALA A 28 3.09 5.26 -7.88
N ARG A 29 2.02 5.77 -8.50
CA ARG A 29 1.08 6.70 -7.84
C ARG A 29 0.31 5.98 -6.73
N LEU A 30 -0.20 4.78 -6.99
CA LEU A 30 -0.88 3.96 -5.99
C LEU A 30 0.06 3.63 -4.82
N ALA A 31 1.32 3.29 -5.10
CA ALA A 31 2.35 3.04 -4.10
C ALA A 31 2.75 4.31 -3.31
N LYS A 32 2.59 5.50 -3.89
CA LYS A 32 2.81 6.79 -3.21
C LYS A 32 1.63 7.15 -2.30
N ASP A 33 0.41 6.93 -2.78
CA ASP A 33 -0.82 7.21 -2.02
C ASP A 33 -1.03 6.18 -0.89
N HIS A 34 -0.52 4.95 -1.07
CA HIS A 34 -0.42 3.92 -0.05
C HIS A 34 1.00 3.78 0.54
N ALA A 35 1.90 4.73 0.27
CA ALA A 35 3.21 4.70 0.89
C ALA A 35 2.98 4.70 2.39
N PRO A 36 3.49 3.72 3.14
CA PRO A 36 3.31 3.75 4.56
C PRO A 36 3.91 5.06 5.06
N ASP A 37 3.29 5.62 6.08
CA ASP A 37 3.66 6.84 6.80
C ASP A 37 5.04 6.72 7.51
N ILE A 38 5.91 5.82 7.03
CA ILE A 38 7.27 5.52 7.49
C ILE A 38 8.25 6.64 7.16
N ALA A 39 7.97 7.49 6.17
CA ALA A 39 8.84 8.63 5.85
C ALA A 39 8.83 9.70 6.96
N THR A 40 7.77 9.77 7.79
CA THR A 40 7.66 10.77 8.86
C THR A 40 7.62 10.17 10.27
N LYS A 41 7.57 8.84 10.39
CA LYS A 41 7.38 8.14 11.68
C LYS A 41 8.40 7.04 11.86
N THR A 42 8.98 7.00 13.06
CA THR A 42 9.93 5.95 13.45
C THR A 42 9.17 4.64 13.68
N PRO A 43 9.52 3.55 12.97
CA PRO A 43 8.90 2.25 13.20
C PRO A 43 9.31 1.71 14.57
N VAL A 44 8.35 1.16 15.31
CA VAL A 44 8.58 0.45 16.57
C VAL A 44 8.11 -0.98 16.39
N VAL A 45 8.99 -1.94 16.63
CA VAL A 45 8.67 -3.37 16.64
C VAL A 45 8.49 -3.79 18.09
N THR A 46 7.37 -4.45 18.38
CA THR A 46 7.02 -4.96 19.71
C THR A 46 6.56 -6.40 19.60
N MET A 47 6.85 -7.19 20.64
CA MET A 47 6.31 -8.54 20.78
C MET A 47 5.07 -8.45 21.68
N LEU A 48 3.99 -9.11 21.27
CA LEU A 48 2.75 -9.24 22.03
C LEU A 48 2.46 -10.73 22.18
N ASP A 49 1.92 -11.12 23.33
CA ASP A 49 1.41 -12.47 23.50
C ASP A 49 0.21 -12.70 22.56
N PRO A 50 -0.04 -13.94 22.11
CA PRO A 50 -1.13 -14.23 21.17
C PRO A 50 -2.50 -13.75 21.65
N ILE A 51 -2.73 -13.78 22.96
CA ILE A 51 -3.97 -13.31 23.59
C ILE A 51 -4.11 -11.79 23.45
N GLU A 52 -3.04 -11.04 23.70
CA GLU A 52 -3.02 -9.58 23.59
C GLU A 52 -3.24 -9.14 22.13
N LEU A 53 -2.56 -9.82 21.20
CA LEU A 53 -2.76 -9.58 19.77
C LEU A 53 -4.19 -9.91 19.33
N GLY A 54 -4.77 -10.98 19.87
CA GLY A 54 -6.16 -11.36 19.65
C GLY A 54 -7.13 -10.27 20.13
N ALA A 55 -6.96 -9.79 21.36
CA ALA A 55 -7.77 -8.72 21.93
C ALA A 55 -7.69 -7.42 21.10
N LEU A 56 -6.49 -7.05 20.64
CA LEU A 56 -6.32 -5.89 19.76
C LEU A 56 -7.07 -6.07 18.43
N ASN A 57 -7.00 -7.25 17.81
CA ASN A 57 -7.70 -7.52 16.55
C ASN A 57 -9.24 -7.47 16.73
N VAL A 58 -9.76 -8.01 17.83
CA VAL A 58 -11.20 -7.93 18.16
C VAL A 58 -11.62 -6.48 18.32
N TRP A 59 -10.88 -5.70 19.12
CA TRP A 59 -11.18 -4.28 19.31
C TRP A 59 -11.17 -3.48 18.00
N ILE A 60 -10.21 -3.74 17.10
CA ILE A 60 -10.17 -3.11 15.76
C ILE A 60 -11.39 -3.48 14.92
N ALA A 61 -11.86 -4.74 15.03
CA ALA A 61 -13.00 -5.23 14.27
C ALA A 61 -14.31 -4.55 14.66
N ASP A 62 -14.44 -4.15 15.93
CA ASP A 62 -15.60 -3.48 16.51
C ASP A 62 -15.66 -1.97 16.22
N GLN A 63 -14.63 -1.39 15.59
CA GLN A 63 -14.61 0.04 15.25
C GLN A 63 -15.51 0.37 14.05
N PRO A 64 -16.09 1.58 14.01
CA PRO A 64 -16.88 2.04 12.87
C PRO A 64 -16.02 2.16 11.60
N ASP A 65 -16.68 2.07 10.45
CA ASP A 65 -16.00 2.26 9.17
C ASP A 65 -15.62 3.74 8.91
N PRO A 66 -14.42 4.01 8.36
CA PRO A 66 -13.39 3.02 8.03
C PRO A 66 -12.62 2.54 9.28
N LYS A 67 -12.47 1.22 9.41
CA LYS A 67 -11.71 0.60 10.52
C LYS A 67 -10.29 1.15 10.61
N PRO A 68 -9.77 1.40 11.82
CA PRO A 68 -8.41 1.90 11.99
C PRO A 68 -7.37 0.82 11.63
N SER A 69 -6.26 1.22 11.04
CA SER A 69 -5.09 0.35 10.91
C SER A 69 -4.45 0.09 12.28
N ARG A 70 -3.69 -1.01 12.41
CA ARG A 70 -3.00 -1.35 13.68
C ARG A 70 -2.15 -0.20 14.25
N PRO A 71 -1.30 0.50 13.46
CA PRO A 71 -0.56 1.65 14.00
C PRO A 71 -1.47 2.79 14.45
N LYS A 72 -2.63 2.99 13.81
CA LYS A 72 -3.60 4.02 14.21
C LYS A 72 -4.31 3.62 15.50
N ALA A 73 -4.68 2.35 15.66
CA ALA A 73 -5.28 1.79 16.87
C ALA A 73 -4.36 1.98 18.10
N MET A 74 -3.07 1.67 17.96
CA MET A 74 -2.10 1.75 19.06
C MET A 74 -1.79 3.18 19.53
N ARG A 75 -1.93 4.19 18.66
CA ARG A 75 -1.57 5.58 19.00
C ARG A 75 -2.43 6.16 20.12
N ARG A 76 -3.71 5.80 20.21
CA ARG A 76 -4.61 6.37 21.21
C ARG A 76 -4.30 5.88 22.64
N PRO A 77 -4.23 4.56 22.91
CA PRO A 77 -3.80 4.07 24.22
C PRO A 77 -2.41 4.57 24.60
N LEU A 78 -1.49 4.66 23.62
CA LEU A 78 -0.15 5.18 23.87
C LEU A 78 -0.17 6.66 24.27
N ALA A 79 -0.96 7.50 23.59
CA ALA A 79 -1.11 8.90 23.96
C ALA A 79 -1.74 9.06 25.35
N GLU A 80 -2.79 8.30 25.65
CA GLU A 80 -3.46 8.31 26.96
C GLU A 80 -2.52 7.85 28.09
N ALA A 81 -1.67 6.85 27.85
CA ALA A 81 -0.71 6.34 28.83
C ALA A 81 0.53 7.23 29.05
N LEU A 82 0.91 8.03 28.04
CA LEU A 82 2.11 8.89 28.09
C LEU A 82 1.83 10.31 28.57
N ILE A 83 0.57 10.73 28.66
CA ILE A 83 0.20 12.00 29.32
C ILE A 83 0.37 11.80 30.83
N ARG A 84 1.40 12.42 31.40
CA ARG A 84 1.66 12.51 32.85
C ARG A 84 1.53 13.94 33.31
#